data_AF-A0A4Y2N3U9-F1
#
_entry.id   AF-A0A4Y2N3U9-F1
#
_cell.length_a   1.000
_cell.length_b   1.000
_cell.length_c   1.000
_cell.angle_alpha   90.00
_cell.angle_beta   90.00
_cell.angle_gamma   90.00
#
_symmetry.space_group_name_H-M   'P 1'
#
loop_
_entity.id
_entity.type
_entity.pdbx_description
1 polymer ?
#
loop_
_entity_poly.entity_id
_entity_poly.type
_entity_poly.pdbx_seq_one_letter_code
_entity_poly.pdbx_strand_id
1 'polypeptide(L)'
;MDFNSPASLGFYSSVKIAATLFCRQDLLYLEQKQLHLVGWVQVQDSVTQLVRCLLLPKNIEESVQELIQPVGDQIRRWLSKRAFVARCKVDLYNKFSWTSHGMIDYRKTAENLIVSQQLDLCAKFTLACLDAVDHYAIFVTRDSYVAKMLVESNSIPVCRTDSKAEHECFLMIRHLMAERPEVGLMLLGSRGLEAGFYESAVKKTASNGNTSLTRYFITKIDPHKKASLVRKLVLNILKSNNRFLNLDTLLFLLSQMDIRQINELFIENTEIVLLRFLEWPLQRHFTKLANKLWNAMSPATFNSILQAIAQHIIQHCSISTNPFGYRDIFRNFWLSSPAEYRRACMNELIIPILSSLFRSHGYLNAVLNLFRDESYHEKLETLFFSKAYAVLEILSNENKAKAFESIIQRYFSPNDIPLDFAEKYSEFTHKYLERYYGEIDIAD
;
A
#
# COMPACT_ATOMS: atom_id res chain seq x y z
N MET A 1 -1.35 -17.09 -10.49
CA MET A 1 -0.45 -15.93 -10.63
C MET A 1 0.84 -16.33 -9.95
N ASP A 2 1.98 -16.14 -10.61
CA ASP A 2 3.26 -16.47 -9.97
C ASP A 2 3.72 -15.30 -9.10
N PHE A 3 3.28 -15.32 -7.84
CA PHE A 3 3.73 -14.35 -6.83
C PHE A 3 5.19 -14.58 -6.40
N ASN A 4 5.87 -15.61 -6.93
CA ASN A 4 7.24 -15.95 -6.56
C ASN A 4 8.26 -15.60 -7.66
N SER A 5 7.81 -15.00 -8.77
CA SER A 5 8.74 -14.55 -9.80
C SER A 5 9.79 -13.59 -9.21
N PRO A 6 11.10 -13.86 -9.39
CA PRO A 6 12.14 -13.02 -8.84
C PRO A 6 12.11 -11.64 -9.52
N ALA A 7 12.31 -10.58 -8.75
CA ALA A 7 12.53 -9.27 -9.35
C ALA A 7 13.82 -9.23 -10.16
N SER A 8 13.86 -8.31 -11.11
CA SER A 8 15.10 -8.02 -11.84
C SER A 8 16.19 -7.54 -10.88
N LEU A 9 17.44 -7.81 -11.21
CA LEU A 9 18.59 -7.32 -10.46
C LEU A 9 18.57 -5.78 -10.35
N GLY A 10 18.15 -5.10 -11.43
CA GLY A 10 18.00 -3.64 -11.45
C GLY A 10 17.03 -3.14 -10.37
N PHE A 11 15.85 -3.75 -10.26
CA PHE A 11 14.88 -3.39 -9.22
C PHE A 11 15.45 -3.60 -7.81
N TYR A 12 16.12 -4.73 -7.56
CA TYR A 12 16.71 -5.01 -6.25
C TYR A 12 17.81 -4.00 -5.89
N SER A 13 18.67 -3.65 -6.85
CA SER A 13 19.68 -2.61 -6.68
C SER A 13 19.05 -1.25 -6.35
N SER A 14 17.99 -0.85 -7.04
CA SER A 14 17.29 0.41 -6.78
C SER A 14 16.64 0.43 -5.39
N VAL A 15 16.02 -0.67 -4.95
CA VAL A 15 15.50 -0.82 -3.57
C VAL A 15 16.62 -0.66 -2.56
N LYS A 16 17.77 -1.29 -2.80
CA LYS A 16 18.91 -1.23 -1.88
C LYS A 16 19.50 0.17 -1.79
N ILE A 17 19.65 0.88 -2.92
CA ILE A 17 20.11 2.28 -2.95
C ILE A 17 19.15 3.15 -2.13
N ALA A 18 17.84 3.09 -2.40
CA ALA A 18 16.84 3.85 -1.67
C ALA A 18 16.90 3.54 -0.16
N ALA A 19 16.92 2.27 0.20
CA ALA A 19 16.98 1.82 1.59
C ALA A 19 18.23 2.33 2.33
N THR A 20 19.39 2.24 1.68
CA THR A 20 20.66 2.74 2.23
C THR A 20 20.59 4.25 2.50
N LEU A 21 19.94 5.02 1.62
CA LEU A 21 19.75 6.47 1.83
C LEU A 21 18.83 6.76 3.01
N PHE A 22 17.70 6.06 3.15
CA PHE A 22 16.83 6.21 4.32
C PHE A 22 17.52 5.84 5.63
N CYS A 23 18.45 4.89 5.61
CA CYS A 23 19.14 4.42 6.81
C CYS A 23 20.37 5.27 7.19
N ARG A 24 20.60 6.41 6.55
CA ARG A 24 21.64 7.33 7.00
C ARG A 24 21.26 7.89 8.38
N GLN A 25 22.22 7.90 9.31
CA GLN A 25 21.97 8.24 10.71
C GLN A 25 21.42 9.65 10.92
N ASP A 26 21.83 10.60 10.07
CA ASP A 26 21.33 11.98 10.07
C ASP A 26 19.82 12.06 9.80
N LEU A 27 19.30 11.21 8.90
CA LEU A 27 17.88 11.18 8.57
C LEU A 27 17.05 10.41 9.59
N LEU A 28 17.54 9.28 10.11
CA LEU A 28 16.85 8.51 11.15
C LEU A 28 16.72 9.30 12.47
N TYR A 29 17.70 10.17 12.76
CA TYR A 29 17.65 11.03 13.93
C TYR A 29 16.51 12.07 13.86
N LEU A 30 16.16 12.55 12.67
CA LEU A 30 15.03 13.46 12.46
C LEU A 30 13.69 12.78 12.81
N GLU A 31 13.53 11.51 12.43
CA GLU A 31 12.31 10.74 12.74
C GLU A 31 12.18 10.47 14.25
N GLN A 32 13.28 10.12 14.94
CA GLN A 32 13.24 9.81 16.38
C GLN A 32 12.78 11.00 17.24
N LYS A 33 13.05 12.24 16.80
CA LYS A 33 12.57 13.45 17.48
C LYS A 33 11.12 13.80 17.15
N GLN A 34 10.62 13.32 16.01
CA GLN A 34 9.33 13.72 15.45
C GLN A 34 8.63 12.52 14.82
N LEU A 35 8.11 11.60 15.65
CA LEU A 35 7.27 10.45 15.24
C LEU A 35 5.95 10.84 14.53
N HIS A 36 5.81 12.10 14.09
CA HIS A 36 4.65 12.64 13.41
C HIS A 36 4.82 12.57 11.88
N LEU A 37 3.69 12.47 11.17
CA LEU A 37 3.62 12.39 9.70
C LEU A 37 4.43 13.48 8.98
N VAL A 38 4.52 14.68 9.57
CA VAL A 38 5.24 15.83 9.01
C VAL A 38 6.74 15.56 8.87
N GLY A 39 7.35 14.85 9.82
CA GLY A 39 8.79 14.53 9.77
C GLY A 39 9.13 13.56 8.63
N TRP A 40 8.22 12.63 8.32
CA TRP A 40 8.50 11.62 7.29
C TRP A 40 8.56 12.19 5.87
N VAL A 41 7.72 13.18 5.56
CA VAL A 41 7.76 13.87 4.26
C VAL A 41 9.11 14.56 4.06
N GLN A 42 9.63 15.22 5.10
CA GLN A 42 10.95 15.87 5.05
C GLN A 42 12.08 14.86 4.84
N VAL A 43 12.00 13.68 5.46
CA VAL A 43 12.95 12.59 5.22
C VAL A 43 12.88 12.12 3.76
N GLN A 44 11.68 11.95 3.20
CA GLN A 44 11.50 11.55 1.79
C GLN A 44 12.04 12.61 0.81
N ASP A 45 11.80 13.90 1.07
CA ASP A 45 12.32 15.00 0.27
C ASP A 45 13.85 15.04 0.31
N SER A 46 14.43 14.83 1.50
CA SER A 46 15.88 14.76 1.70
C SER A 46 16.49 13.58 0.94
N VAL A 47 15.88 12.40 1.01
CA VAL A 47 16.32 11.23 0.22
C VAL A 47 16.22 11.52 -1.28
N THR A 48 15.14 12.17 -1.72
CA THR A 48 14.96 12.57 -3.13
C THR A 48 16.05 13.50 -3.61
N GLN A 49 16.41 14.51 -2.81
CA GLN A 49 17.52 15.40 -3.12
C GLN A 49 18.86 14.65 -3.17
N LEU A 50 19.11 13.75 -2.21
CA LEU A 50 20.33 12.96 -2.19
C LEU A 50 20.46 12.07 -3.43
N VAL A 51 19.38 11.44 -3.90
CA VAL A 51 19.39 10.62 -5.12
C VAL A 51 19.85 11.45 -6.33
N ARG A 52 19.37 12.68 -6.47
CA ARG A 52 19.79 13.60 -7.56
C ARG A 52 21.26 13.99 -7.46
N CYS A 53 21.85 13.95 -6.26
CA CYS A 53 23.27 14.24 -6.05
C CYS A 53 24.20 13.04 -6.29
N LEU A 54 23.69 11.81 -6.42
CA LEU A 54 24.52 10.60 -6.56
C LEU A 54 25.10 10.37 -7.96
N LEU A 55 24.82 11.25 -8.94
CA LEU A 55 25.27 11.13 -10.34
C LEU A 55 25.02 9.73 -10.94
N LEU A 56 23.84 9.15 -10.64
CA LEU A 56 23.47 7.83 -11.12
C LEU A 56 23.17 7.85 -12.63
N PRO A 57 23.36 6.72 -13.34
CA PRO A 57 22.81 6.57 -14.69
C PRO A 57 21.30 6.86 -14.68
N LYS A 58 20.81 7.60 -15.68
CA LYS A 58 19.43 8.12 -15.73
C LYS A 58 18.35 7.06 -15.45
N ASN A 59 18.49 5.87 -16.03
CA ASN A 59 17.55 4.76 -15.82
C ASN A 59 17.54 4.24 -14.36
N ILE A 60 18.69 4.25 -13.68
CA ILE A 60 18.79 3.88 -12.26
C ILE A 60 18.24 5.01 -11.40
N GLU A 61 18.57 6.27 -11.72
CA GLU A 61 18.04 7.43 -11.00
C GLU A 61 16.50 7.44 -11.02
N GLU A 62 15.90 7.30 -12.19
CA GLU A 62 14.43 7.21 -12.37
C GLU A 62 13.85 6.05 -11.55
N SER A 63 14.46 4.86 -11.66
CA SER A 63 14.01 3.68 -10.91
C SER A 63 14.13 3.85 -9.39
N VAL A 64 15.19 4.50 -8.90
CA VAL A 64 15.36 4.78 -7.47
C VAL A 64 14.33 5.81 -7.02
N GLN A 65 14.11 6.89 -7.78
CA GLN A 65 13.13 7.93 -7.46
C GLN A 65 11.72 7.35 -7.32
N GLU A 66 11.31 6.46 -8.22
CA GLU A 66 10.02 5.76 -8.15
C GLU A 66 9.89 4.89 -6.87
N LEU A 67 11.00 4.42 -6.32
CA LEU A 67 11.03 3.54 -5.14
C LEU A 67 11.21 4.27 -3.81
N ILE A 68 11.51 5.57 -3.79
CA ILE A 68 11.72 6.33 -2.54
C ILE A 68 10.50 6.21 -1.63
N GLN A 69 9.31 6.52 -2.15
CA GLN A 69 8.09 6.48 -1.35
C GLN A 69 7.80 5.06 -0.81
N PRO A 70 7.70 3.99 -1.63
CA PRO A 70 7.36 2.67 -1.11
C PRO A 70 8.41 2.07 -0.17
N VAL A 71 9.71 2.24 -0.47
CA VAL A 71 10.79 1.78 0.40
C VAL A 71 10.72 2.51 1.74
N GLY A 72 10.52 3.83 1.69
CA GLY A 72 10.31 4.63 2.89
C GLY A 72 9.12 4.14 3.71
N ASP A 73 7.97 3.92 3.08
CA ASP A 73 6.78 3.42 3.78
C ASP A 73 6.96 2.03 4.37
N GLN A 74 7.80 1.16 3.77
CA GLN A 74 8.17 -0.13 4.37
C GLN A 74 9.01 0.06 5.64
N ILE A 75 10.05 0.91 5.58
CA ILE A 75 10.92 1.21 6.72
C ILE A 75 10.11 1.82 7.87
N ARG A 76 9.31 2.85 7.58
CA ARG A 76 8.45 3.51 8.57
C ARG A 76 7.48 2.54 9.24
N ARG A 77 6.85 1.65 8.46
CA ARG A 77 5.94 0.62 9.02
C ARG A 77 6.68 -0.36 9.92
N TRP A 78 7.87 -0.80 9.51
CA TRP A 78 8.68 -1.68 10.32
C TRP A 78 9.08 -1.01 11.63
N LEU A 79 9.55 0.25 11.57
CA LEU A 79 9.92 1.05 12.75
C LEU A 79 8.74 1.29 13.69
N SER A 80 7.56 1.60 13.15
CA SER A 80 6.33 1.76 13.94
C SER A 80 5.99 0.50 14.74
N LYS A 81 6.10 -0.69 14.11
CA LYS A 81 5.87 -1.98 14.77
C LYS A 81 6.99 -2.42 15.70
N ARG A 82 8.18 -1.84 15.56
CA ARG A 82 9.41 -2.19 16.30
C ARG A 82 10.02 -0.96 16.94
N ALA A 83 9.19 -0.05 17.46
CA ALA A 83 9.61 1.22 18.03
C ALA A 83 10.60 1.06 19.21
N PHE A 84 10.66 -0.12 19.83
CA PHE A 84 11.68 -0.45 20.82
C PHE A 84 13.09 -0.61 20.24
N VAL A 85 13.23 -1.09 18.99
CA VAL A 85 14.54 -1.18 18.32
C VAL A 85 15.14 0.21 18.10
N ALA A 86 14.31 1.17 17.70
CA ALA A 86 14.75 2.57 17.53
C ALA A 86 15.28 3.17 18.85
N ARG A 87 14.67 2.81 20.00
CA ARG A 87 15.12 3.26 21.33
C ARG A 87 16.49 2.71 21.74
N CYS A 88 16.87 1.55 21.21
CA CYS A 88 18.18 0.94 21.46
C CYS A 88 19.32 1.61 20.67
N LYS A 89 19.05 2.68 19.89
CA LYS A 89 20.04 3.39 19.06
C LYS A 89 20.83 2.46 18.13
N VAL A 90 20.18 1.41 17.65
CA VAL A 90 20.79 0.44 16.74
C VAL A 90 21.09 1.10 15.41
N ASP A 91 22.28 0.85 14.89
CA ASP A 91 22.62 1.24 13.53
C ASP A 91 21.89 0.31 12.55
N LEU A 92 20.83 0.84 11.93
CA LEU A 92 20.04 0.13 10.94
C LEU A 92 20.70 0.11 9.56
N TYR A 93 21.83 0.80 9.38
CA TYR A 93 22.59 0.79 8.15
C TYR A 93 22.92 -0.65 7.74
N ASN A 94 22.42 -1.04 6.56
CA ASN A 94 22.56 -2.39 5.98
C ASN A 94 22.02 -3.55 6.84
N LYS A 95 21.12 -3.30 7.81
CA LYS A 95 20.50 -4.37 8.62
C LYS A 95 19.23 -4.93 8.01
N PHE A 96 18.49 -4.11 7.26
CA PHE A 96 17.28 -4.55 6.56
C PHE A 96 17.60 -5.60 5.51
N SER A 97 16.96 -6.75 5.65
CA SER A 97 16.88 -7.75 4.59
C SER A 97 15.67 -7.45 3.72
N TRP A 98 15.83 -7.49 2.40
CA TRP A 98 14.76 -7.20 1.45
C TRP A 98 14.35 -8.46 0.69
N THR A 99 13.06 -8.66 0.55
CA THR A 99 12.46 -9.70 -0.31
C THR A 99 12.66 -9.35 -1.79
N SER A 100 12.44 -10.32 -2.68
CA SER A 100 12.41 -10.09 -4.12
C SER A 100 11.32 -9.11 -4.56
N HIS A 101 10.38 -8.74 -3.69
CA HIS A 101 9.30 -7.81 -3.98
C HIS A 101 9.61 -6.39 -3.52
N GLY A 102 10.78 -6.15 -2.94
CA GLY A 102 11.15 -4.86 -2.37
C GLY A 102 10.53 -4.61 -0.99
N MET A 103 9.90 -5.61 -0.37
CA MET A 103 9.41 -5.50 1.02
C MET A 103 10.48 -5.97 2.00
N ILE A 104 10.47 -5.47 3.24
CA ILE A 104 11.39 -5.94 4.29
C ILE A 104 11.07 -7.39 4.63
N ASP A 105 12.08 -8.26 4.67
CA ASP A 105 11.99 -9.59 5.26
C ASP A 105 12.16 -9.44 6.78
N TYR A 106 11.03 -9.42 7.49
CA TYR A 106 10.99 -9.16 8.93
C TYR A 106 11.81 -10.17 9.73
N ARG A 107 11.74 -11.46 9.34
CA ARG A 107 12.45 -12.54 10.04
C ARG A 107 13.96 -12.42 9.85
N LYS A 108 14.44 -12.30 8.60
CA LYS A 108 15.89 -12.15 8.34
C LYS A 108 16.45 -10.86 8.92
N THR A 109 15.68 -9.78 8.87
CA THR A 109 16.05 -8.51 9.51
C THR A 109 16.19 -8.69 11.03
N ALA A 110 15.24 -9.38 11.67
CA ALA A 110 15.32 -9.70 13.09
C ALA A 110 16.55 -10.55 13.43
N GLU A 111 16.83 -11.60 12.65
CA GLU A 111 18.03 -12.44 12.80
C GLU A 111 19.31 -11.59 12.72
N ASN A 112 19.44 -10.71 11.71
CA ASN A 112 20.58 -9.81 11.57
C ASN A 112 20.76 -8.86 12.76
N LEU A 113 19.66 -8.31 13.28
CA LEU A 113 19.67 -7.37 14.41
C LEU A 113 20.03 -8.08 15.72
N ILE A 114 19.47 -9.25 15.96
CA ILE A 114 19.75 -10.07 17.13
C ILE A 114 21.24 -10.41 17.21
N VAL A 115 21.86 -10.77 16.08
CA VAL A 115 23.30 -11.11 16.00
C VAL A 115 24.21 -9.89 16.20
N SER A 116 23.74 -8.67 15.91
CA SER A 116 24.57 -7.45 15.90
C SER A 116 25.13 -7.01 17.27
N GLN A 117 24.76 -7.69 18.37
CA GLN A 117 25.09 -7.35 19.77
C GLN A 117 24.66 -5.96 20.26
N GLN A 118 24.10 -5.09 19.42
CA GLN A 118 23.67 -3.73 19.78
C GLN A 118 22.34 -3.69 20.56
N LEU A 119 21.55 -4.76 20.50
CA LEU A 119 20.31 -4.87 21.25
C LEU A 119 20.55 -5.43 22.67
N ASP A 120 19.84 -4.91 23.65
CA ASP A 120 19.77 -5.52 24.98
C ASP A 120 19.00 -6.86 24.92
N LEU A 121 19.10 -7.65 25.98
CA LEU A 121 18.51 -8.99 26.03
C LEU A 121 16.98 -8.97 25.88
N CYS A 122 16.33 -7.95 26.44
CA CYS A 122 14.88 -7.75 26.40
C CYS A 122 14.39 -7.44 24.97
N ALA A 123 15.11 -6.58 24.26
CA ALA A 123 14.83 -6.22 22.87
C ALA A 123 15.10 -7.39 21.94
N LYS A 124 16.19 -8.15 22.14
CA LYS A 124 16.45 -9.35 21.33
C LYS A 124 15.38 -10.42 21.55
N PHE A 125 14.94 -10.63 22.79
CA PHE A 125 13.85 -11.55 23.11
C PHE A 125 12.53 -11.12 22.46
N THR A 126 12.15 -9.86 22.65
CA THR A 126 10.93 -9.28 22.06
C THR A 126 10.95 -9.43 20.54
N LEU A 127 12.06 -9.08 19.89
CA LEU A 127 12.21 -9.18 18.44
C LEU A 127 12.13 -10.64 17.96
N ALA A 128 12.78 -11.58 18.66
CA ALA A 128 12.71 -12.99 18.33
C ALA A 128 11.29 -13.56 18.46
N CYS A 129 10.55 -13.15 19.48
CA CYS A 129 9.15 -13.53 19.66
C CYS A 129 8.28 -12.99 18.52
N LEU A 130 8.38 -11.69 18.23
CA LEU A 130 7.54 -11.05 17.21
C LEU A 130 7.83 -11.52 15.79
N ASP A 131 9.09 -11.85 15.49
CA ASP A 131 9.51 -12.24 14.14
C ASP A 131 9.74 -13.75 13.99
N ALA A 132 9.26 -14.54 14.96
CA ALA A 132 9.28 -16.01 14.99
C ALA A 132 10.68 -16.62 14.79
N VAL A 133 11.69 -16.02 15.43
CA VAL A 133 13.07 -16.53 15.48
C VAL A 133 13.21 -17.50 16.65
N ASP A 134 12.55 -18.66 16.50
CA ASP A 134 12.36 -19.69 17.53
C ASP A 134 13.63 -20.13 18.25
N HIS A 135 14.69 -20.49 17.52
CA HIS A 135 15.97 -20.92 18.09
C HIS A 135 16.57 -19.86 19.02
N TYR A 136 16.38 -18.58 18.70
CA TYR A 136 16.86 -17.49 19.54
C TYR A 136 15.92 -17.23 20.72
N ALA A 137 14.60 -17.25 20.51
CA ALA A 137 13.64 -17.12 21.60
C ALA A 137 13.85 -18.22 22.66
N ILE A 138 14.14 -19.44 22.21
CA ILE A 138 14.51 -20.59 23.06
C ILE A 138 15.86 -20.37 23.78
N PHE A 139 16.85 -19.83 23.08
CA PHE A 139 18.15 -19.58 23.68
C PHE A 139 18.04 -18.56 24.82
N VAL A 140 17.29 -17.49 24.60
CA VAL A 140 17.11 -16.44 25.60
C VAL A 140 16.26 -16.91 26.80
N THR A 141 15.26 -17.77 26.60
CA THR A 141 14.49 -18.31 27.73
C THR A 141 15.29 -19.25 28.63
N ARG A 142 16.41 -19.80 28.15
CA ARG A 142 17.35 -20.56 28.99
C ARG A 142 18.23 -19.67 29.87
N ASP A 143 18.33 -18.38 29.56
CA ASP A 143 19.03 -17.44 30.42
C ASP A 143 18.22 -17.27 31.72
N SER A 144 18.82 -17.68 32.84
CA SER A 144 18.21 -17.60 34.16
C SER A 144 17.67 -16.21 34.49
N TYR A 145 18.26 -15.15 33.92
CA TYR A 145 17.81 -13.78 34.13
C TYR A 145 16.47 -13.51 33.44
N VAL A 146 16.28 -13.94 32.19
CA VAL A 146 15.00 -13.73 31.49
C VAL A 146 13.91 -14.62 32.05
N ALA A 147 14.25 -15.86 32.40
CA ALA A 147 13.32 -16.74 33.11
C ALA A 147 12.87 -16.10 34.44
N LYS A 148 13.82 -15.61 35.25
CA LYS A 148 13.53 -14.92 36.52
C LYS A 148 12.75 -13.63 36.31
N MET A 149 13.09 -12.80 35.33
CA MET A 149 12.32 -11.60 34.96
C MET A 149 10.88 -11.94 34.58
N LEU A 150 10.66 -12.98 33.76
CA LEU A 150 9.33 -13.43 33.37
C LEU A 150 8.51 -13.90 34.59
N VAL A 151 9.15 -14.51 35.60
CA VAL A 151 8.50 -15.01 36.82
C VAL A 151 8.17 -13.86 37.78
N GLU A 152 9.13 -12.97 38.06
CA GLU A 152 9.03 -12.01 39.16
C GLU A 152 8.13 -10.82 38.85
N SER A 153 8.04 -10.42 37.59
CA SER A 153 7.42 -9.13 37.26
C SER A 153 5.91 -9.22 36.97
N ASN A 154 5.31 -10.42 36.89
CA ASN A 154 3.92 -10.64 36.40
C ASN A 154 3.58 -9.86 35.11
N SER A 155 4.60 -9.36 34.43
CA SER A 155 4.55 -8.49 33.27
C SER A 155 5.65 -9.00 32.36
N ILE A 156 5.33 -9.13 31.08
CA ILE A 156 6.31 -9.67 30.15
C ILE A 156 7.43 -8.63 30.05
N PRO A 157 8.73 -9.01 30.03
CA PRO A 157 9.82 -8.14 29.63
C PRO A 157 9.71 -7.86 28.13
N VAL A 158 8.63 -7.18 27.76
CA VAL A 158 8.42 -6.61 26.43
C VAL A 158 8.80 -5.16 26.58
N CYS A 159 9.77 -4.72 25.79
CA CYS A 159 10.22 -3.33 25.80
C CYS A 159 9.06 -2.36 25.47
N ARG A 160 8.25 -1.90 26.45
CA ARG A 160 7.04 -1.03 26.26
C ARG A 160 6.60 -0.95 24.80
N THR A 161 6.02 -2.02 24.27
CA THR A 161 5.62 -2.04 22.85
C THR A 161 4.21 -1.50 22.71
N ASP A 162 3.68 -1.50 21.48
CA ASP A 162 2.23 -1.39 21.34
C ASP A 162 1.55 -2.63 21.95
N SER A 163 0.28 -2.50 22.32
CA SER A 163 -0.50 -3.59 22.94
C SER A 163 -0.69 -4.80 22.02
N LYS A 164 -0.48 -4.65 20.70
CA LYS A 164 -0.58 -5.76 19.75
C LYS A 164 0.66 -6.64 19.80
N ALA A 165 1.84 -6.04 19.84
CA ALA A 165 3.12 -6.70 19.95
C ALA A 165 3.27 -7.43 21.29
N GLU A 166 2.79 -6.84 22.39
CA GLU A 166 2.77 -7.52 23.70
C GLU A 166 1.96 -8.81 23.64
N HIS A 167 0.76 -8.75 23.07
CA HIS A 167 -0.09 -9.92 22.91
C HIS A 167 0.52 -10.98 21.98
N GLU A 168 1.18 -10.56 20.90
CA GLU A 168 1.90 -11.46 19.99
C GLU A 168 3.09 -12.15 20.66
N CYS A 169 3.87 -11.42 21.46
CA CYS A 169 4.91 -12.01 22.28
C CYS A 169 4.32 -13.03 23.26
N PHE A 170 3.20 -12.70 23.90
CA PHE A 170 2.52 -13.62 24.81
C PHE A 170 2.08 -14.92 24.14
N LEU A 171 1.59 -14.87 22.90
CA LEU A 171 1.27 -16.07 22.13
C LEU A 171 2.51 -16.94 21.90
N MET A 172 3.63 -16.35 21.51
CA MET A 172 4.88 -17.09 21.34
C MET A 172 5.38 -17.67 22.66
N ILE A 173 5.34 -16.90 23.75
CA ILE A 173 5.75 -17.34 25.09
C ILE A 173 4.91 -18.54 25.54
N ARG A 174 3.58 -18.47 25.45
CA ARG A 174 2.68 -19.60 25.77
C ARG A 174 3.04 -20.85 24.96
N HIS A 175 3.34 -20.68 23.67
CA HIS A 175 3.76 -21.80 22.83
C HIS A 175 5.09 -22.41 23.28
N LEU A 176 6.12 -21.59 23.48
CA LEU A 176 7.44 -22.05 23.93
C LEU A 176 7.38 -22.77 25.28
N MET A 177 6.50 -22.32 26.19
CA MET A 177 6.25 -22.97 27.47
C MET A 177 5.57 -24.32 27.33
N ALA A 178 4.62 -24.45 26.41
CA ALA A 178 3.91 -25.71 26.17
C ALA A 178 4.81 -26.78 25.53
N GLU A 179 5.74 -26.37 24.66
CA GLU A 179 6.73 -27.28 24.06
C GLU A 179 7.85 -27.66 25.05
N ARG A 180 7.97 -26.96 26.20
CA ARG A 180 9.02 -27.20 27.21
C ARG A 180 8.48 -27.15 28.65
N PRO A 181 7.99 -28.28 29.17
CA PRO A 181 7.38 -28.36 30.51
C PRO A 181 8.29 -27.85 31.64
N GLU A 182 9.60 -28.04 31.51
CA GLU A 182 10.63 -27.58 32.47
C GLU A 182 10.58 -26.06 32.68
N VAL A 183 10.30 -25.31 31.62
CA VAL A 183 10.18 -23.84 31.64
C VAL A 183 8.73 -23.43 31.95
N GLY A 184 7.74 -24.19 31.46
CA GLY A 184 6.32 -23.91 31.65
C GLY A 184 5.83 -24.05 33.10
N LEU A 185 6.39 -24.99 33.87
CA LEU A 185 6.01 -25.22 35.27
C LEU A 185 6.26 -24.00 36.18
N MET A 186 7.26 -23.17 35.85
CA MET A 186 7.62 -22.00 36.67
C MET A 186 6.72 -20.78 36.46
N LEU A 187 5.98 -20.69 35.33
CA LEU A 187 5.52 -19.39 34.82
C LEU A 187 4.00 -19.24 34.63
N LEU A 188 3.24 -20.29 34.33
CA LEU A 188 1.82 -20.15 33.95
C LEU A 188 0.85 -21.01 34.77
N GLY A 189 1.34 -21.77 35.74
CA GLY A 189 0.58 -22.87 36.32
C GLY A 189 0.31 -23.97 35.28
N SER A 190 -0.14 -25.13 35.74
CA SER A 190 -0.30 -26.37 34.94
C SER A 190 -1.40 -26.34 33.86
N ARG A 191 -1.83 -25.16 33.38
CA ARG A 191 -2.81 -25.05 32.30
C ARG A 191 -2.11 -25.21 30.95
N GLY A 192 -2.20 -26.40 30.37
CA GLY A 192 -1.78 -26.67 28.99
C GLY A 192 -2.44 -25.74 27.97
N LEU A 193 -2.03 -25.85 26.70
CA LEU A 193 -2.68 -25.10 25.62
C LEU A 193 -4.14 -25.49 25.52
N GLU A 194 -5.04 -24.51 25.60
CA GLU A 194 -6.46 -24.72 25.40
C GLU A 194 -6.75 -25.26 23.99
N ALA A 195 -7.80 -26.08 23.87
CA ALA A 195 -8.27 -26.53 22.56
C ALA A 195 -8.55 -25.31 21.66
N GLY A 196 -7.93 -25.28 20.48
CA GLY A 196 -8.07 -24.16 19.54
C GLY A 196 -7.09 -23.00 19.74
N PHE A 197 -6.11 -23.11 20.65
CA PHE A 197 -5.06 -22.08 20.85
C PHE A 197 -4.43 -21.64 19.52
N TYR A 198 -3.98 -22.59 18.68
CA TYR A 198 -3.32 -22.27 17.41
C TYR A 198 -4.25 -21.56 16.42
N GLU A 199 -5.52 -21.93 16.37
CA GLU A 199 -6.50 -21.24 15.51
C GLU A 199 -6.68 -19.77 15.95
N SER A 200 -6.78 -19.54 17.26
CA SER A 200 -6.86 -18.19 17.84
C SER A 200 -5.58 -17.39 17.61
N ALA A 201 -4.42 -18.02 17.78
CA ALA A 201 -3.11 -17.40 17.54
C ALA A 201 -2.94 -16.99 16.08
N VAL A 202 -3.29 -17.85 15.11
CA VAL A 202 -3.27 -17.51 13.68
C VAL A 202 -4.25 -16.40 13.35
N LYS A 203 -5.49 -16.44 13.86
CA LYS A 203 -6.47 -15.36 13.64
C LYS A 203 -5.94 -14.02 14.12
N LYS A 204 -5.38 -13.99 15.32
CA LYS A 204 -4.87 -12.78 15.95
C LYS A 204 -3.66 -12.22 15.19
N THR A 205 -2.63 -13.05 14.97
CA THR A 205 -1.40 -12.66 14.27
C THR A 205 -1.67 -12.24 12.83
N ALA A 206 -2.60 -12.91 12.14
CA ALA A 206 -3.02 -12.52 10.79
C ALA A 206 -3.73 -11.16 10.77
N SER A 207 -4.65 -10.92 11.72
CA SER A 207 -5.38 -9.64 11.81
C SER A 207 -4.49 -8.45 12.15
N ASN A 208 -3.39 -8.68 12.85
CA ASN A 208 -2.38 -7.68 13.17
C ASN A 208 -1.33 -7.49 12.05
N GLY A 209 -1.33 -8.37 11.04
CA GLY A 209 -0.38 -8.30 9.93
C GLY A 209 1.03 -8.75 10.33
N ASN A 210 1.13 -9.71 11.25
CA ASN A 210 2.38 -10.35 11.61
C ASN A 210 2.52 -11.66 10.82
N THR A 211 3.11 -11.56 9.62
CA THR A 211 3.31 -12.68 8.70
C THR A 211 4.19 -13.77 9.30
N SER A 212 5.24 -13.41 10.04
CA SER A 212 6.18 -14.36 10.63
C SER A 212 5.47 -15.27 11.64
N LEU A 213 4.72 -14.70 12.58
CA LEU A 213 3.94 -15.48 13.54
C LEU A 213 2.77 -16.21 12.89
N THR A 214 2.09 -15.60 11.92
CA THR A 214 1.02 -16.27 11.16
C THR A 214 1.55 -17.53 10.49
N ARG A 215 2.70 -17.42 9.81
CA ARG A 215 3.38 -18.54 9.17
C ARG A 215 3.82 -19.59 10.17
N TYR A 216 4.32 -19.18 11.33
CA TYR A 216 4.71 -20.10 12.38
C TYR A 216 3.50 -20.92 12.89
N PHE A 217 2.47 -20.24 13.39
CA PHE A 217 1.34 -20.91 14.04
C PHE A 217 0.47 -21.70 13.06
N ILE A 218 0.39 -21.32 11.78
CA ILE A 218 -0.39 -22.09 10.81
C ILE A 218 0.20 -23.47 10.53
N THR A 219 1.50 -23.68 10.76
CA THR A 219 2.12 -25.02 10.67
C THR A 219 1.67 -25.96 11.79
N LYS A 220 1.13 -25.41 12.88
CA LYS A 220 0.67 -26.15 14.06
C LYS A 220 -0.84 -26.46 14.02
N ILE A 221 -1.53 -26.05 12.94
CA ILE A 221 -2.96 -26.28 12.77
C ILE A 221 -3.20 -27.61 12.07
N ASP A 222 -4.23 -28.33 12.52
CA ASP A 222 -4.71 -29.55 11.89
C ASP A 222 -5.01 -29.34 10.38
N PRO A 223 -4.47 -30.19 9.48
CA PRO A 223 -4.66 -30.04 8.04
C PRO A 223 -6.12 -29.94 7.59
N HIS A 224 -7.05 -30.65 8.23
CA HIS A 224 -8.47 -30.66 7.88
C HIS A 224 -9.16 -29.32 8.20
N LYS A 225 -8.68 -28.60 9.21
CA LYS A 225 -9.18 -27.27 9.57
C LYS A 225 -8.46 -26.13 8.87
N LYS A 226 -7.23 -26.37 8.40
CA LYS A 226 -6.37 -25.34 7.82
C LYS A 226 -7.01 -24.65 6.61
N ALA A 227 -7.58 -25.40 5.67
CA ALA A 227 -8.13 -24.82 4.43
C ALA A 227 -9.29 -23.84 4.69
N SER A 228 -10.29 -24.23 5.51
CA SER A 228 -11.43 -23.39 5.83
C SER A 228 -11.03 -22.16 6.65
N LEU A 229 -10.09 -22.32 7.58
CA LEU A 229 -9.53 -21.23 8.36
C LEU A 229 -8.79 -20.23 7.46
N VAL A 230 -7.89 -20.70 6.58
CA VAL A 230 -7.13 -19.85 5.66
C VAL A 230 -8.07 -19.02 4.80
N ARG A 231 -9.09 -19.63 4.18
CA ARG A 231 -10.08 -18.90 3.38
C ARG A 231 -10.76 -17.80 4.19
N LYS A 232 -11.20 -18.10 5.42
CA LYS A 232 -11.83 -17.12 6.32
C LYS A 232 -10.89 -15.97 6.65
N LEU A 233 -9.61 -16.25 6.90
CA LEU A 233 -8.60 -15.23 7.19
C LEU A 233 -8.32 -14.33 6.00
N VAL A 234 -8.20 -14.90 4.80
CA VAL A 234 -8.04 -14.14 3.55
C VAL A 234 -9.22 -13.18 3.37
N LEU A 235 -10.46 -13.66 3.51
CA LEU A 235 -11.66 -12.81 3.42
C LEU A 235 -11.65 -11.68 4.46
N ASN A 236 -11.29 -11.98 5.71
CA ASN A 236 -11.21 -10.98 6.77
C ASN A 236 -10.15 -9.91 6.48
N ILE A 237 -9.00 -10.31 5.92
CA ILE A 237 -7.94 -9.38 5.54
C ILE A 237 -8.38 -8.51 4.36
N LEU A 238 -8.97 -9.11 3.32
CA LEU A 238 -9.48 -8.40 2.15
C LEU A 238 -10.50 -7.32 2.57
N LYS A 239 -11.45 -7.68 3.45
CA LYS A 239 -12.51 -6.80 3.97
C LYS A 239 -12.05 -5.78 5.01
N SER A 240 -10.84 -5.90 5.54
CA SER A 240 -10.33 -4.95 6.53
C SER A 240 -10.19 -3.57 5.91
N ASN A 241 -10.45 -2.49 6.65
CA ASN A 241 -10.10 -1.14 6.21
C ASN A 241 -8.61 -0.83 6.32
N ASN A 242 -7.85 -1.73 6.96
CA ASN A 242 -6.43 -1.56 7.11
C ASN A 242 -5.71 -1.92 5.81
N ARG A 243 -5.51 -0.91 4.94
CA ARG A 243 -4.98 -1.12 3.59
C ARG A 243 -3.54 -1.66 3.61
N PHE A 244 -2.74 -1.16 4.54
CA PHE A 244 -1.29 -1.40 4.56
C PHE A 244 -0.85 -2.48 5.55
N LEU A 245 -1.63 -2.74 6.59
CA LEU A 245 -1.40 -3.87 7.47
C LEU A 245 -1.99 -5.10 6.78
N ASN A 246 -1.19 -6.17 6.66
CA ASN A 246 -1.58 -7.51 6.23
C ASN A 246 -1.27 -7.89 4.77
N LEU A 247 -0.52 -7.10 3.98
CA LEU A 247 -0.24 -7.50 2.60
C LEU A 247 0.64 -8.76 2.51
N ASP A 248 1.76 -8.80 3.24
CA ASP A 248 2.61 -9.99 3.32
C ASP A 248 1.84 -11.20 3.86
N THR A 249 0.99 -10.98 4.86
CA THR A 249 0.11 -12.00 5.44
C THR A 249 -0.89 -12.51 4.41
N LEU A 250 -1.48 -11.62 3.61
CA LEU A 250 -2.43 -11.96 2.55
C LEU A 250 -1.77 -12.84 1.49
N LEU A 251 -0.60 -12.43 0.98
CA LEU A 251 0.15 -13.20 -0.01
C LEU A 251 0.54 -14.58 0.53
N PHE A 252 1.00 -14.62 1.79
CA PHE A 252 1.29 -15.88 2.45
C PHE A 252 0.04 -16.77 2.54
N LEU A 253 -1.09 -16.26 3.01
CA LEU A 253 -2.32 -17.05 3.15
C LEU A 253 -2.88 -17.50 1.80
N LEU A 254 -2.81 -16.66 0.76
CA LEU A 254 -3.16 -17.05 -0.61
C LEU A 254 -2.27 -18.19 -1.11
N SER A 255 -0.97 -18.21 -0.76
CA SER A 255 -0.07 -19.33 -1.11
C SER A 255 -0.42 -20.65 -0.40
N GLN A 256 -1.25 -20.61 0.64
CA GLN A 256 -1.73 -21.81 1.35
C GLN A 256 -3.03 -22.36 0.74
N MET A 257 -3.60 -21.71 -0.26
CA MET A 257 -4.81 -22.12 -0.97
C MET A 257 -4.45 -22.71 -2.33
N ASP A 258 -5.25 -23.66 -2.83
CA ASP A 258 -5.11 -24.10 -4.20
C ASP A 258 -5.67 -23.08 -5.20
N ILE A 259 -5.29 -23.20 -6.47
CA ILE A 259 -5.65 -22.23 -7.50
C ILE A 259 -7.18 -22.14 -7.74
N ARG A 260 -7.93 -23.23 -7.53
CA ARG A 260 -9.39 -23.22 -7.70
C ARG A 260 -10.03 -22.40 -6.58
N GLN A 261 -9.64 -22.65 -5.34
CA GLN A 261 -10.10 -21.88 -4.17
C GLN A 261 -9.80 -20.38 -4.30
N ILE A 262 -8.61 -20.02 -4.82
CA ILE A 262 -8.23 -18.62 -5.06
C ILE A 262 -9.13 -18.00 -6.13
N ASN A 263 -9.36 -18.69 -7.24
CA ASN A 263 -10.21 -18.18 -8.32
C ASN A 263 -11.66 -17.97 -7.87
N GLU A 264 -12.24 -18.94 -7.14
CA GLU A 264 -13.58 -18.81 -6.56
C GLU A 264 -13.67 -17.61 -5.62
N LEU A 265 -12.71 -17.49 -4.70
CA LEU A 265 -12.64 -16.37 -3.77
C LEU A 265 -12.50 -15.02 -4.49
N PHE A 266 -11.71 -14.96 -5.57
CA PHE A 266 -11.55 -13.75 -6.38
C PHE A 266 -12.81 -13.38 -7.14
N ILE A 267 -13.52 -14.35 -7.73
CA ILE A 267 -14.79 -14.11 -8.42
C ILE A 267 -15.83 -13.58 -7.43
N GLU A 268 -16.01 -14.26 -6.29
CA GLU A 268 -16.97 -13.89 -5.24
C GLU A 268 -16.70 -12.50 -4.62
N ASN A 269 -15.45 -12.02 -4.67
CA ASN A 269 -15.03 -10.79 -4.01
C ASN A 269 -14.29 -9.85 -4.97
N THR A 270 -14.71 -9.83 -6.25
CA THR A 270 -13.99 -9.16 -7.35
C THR A 270 -13.59 -7.72 -7.02
N GLU A 271 -14.53 -6.91 -6.51
CA GLU A 271 -14.27 -5.51 -6.16
C GLU A 271 -13.16 -5.37 -5.11
N ILE A 272 -13.34 -6.02 -3.96
CA ILE A 272 -12.42 -5.91 -2.83
C ILE A 272 -11.04 -6.43 -3.22
N VAL A 273 -10.98 -7.53 -3.98
CA VAL A 273 -9.71 -8.10 -4.45
C VAL A 273 -8.99 -7.12 -5.37
N LEU A 274 -9.68 -6.53 -6.35
CA LEU A 274 -9.05 -5.59 -7.27
C LEU A 274 -8.59 -4.30 -6.57
N LEU A 275 -9.39 -3.77 -5.64
CA LEU A 275 -8.99 -2.64 -4.81
C LEU A 275 -7.73 -2.96 -3.99
N ARG A 276 -7.62 -4.16 -3.42
CA ARG A 276 -6.42 -4.59 -2.71
C ARG A 276 -5.20 -4.75 -3.62
N PHE A 277 -5.42 -5.14 -4.87
CA PHE A 277 -4.35 -5.25 -5.85
C PHE A 277 -3.88 -3.90 -6.38
N LEU A 278 -4.49 -2.77 -6.01
CA LEU A 278 -3.93 -1.44 -6.27
C LEU A 278 -2.81 -1.05 -5.30
N GLU A 279 -2.66 -1.76 -4.18
CA GLU A 279 -1.62 -1.46 -3.19
C GLU A 279 -0.23 -1.93 -3.64
N TRP A 280 0.81 -1.20 -3.28
CA TRP A 280 2.18 -1.62 -3.58
C TRP A 280 2.63 -2.79 -2.70
N PRO A 281 3.27 -3.86 -3.24
CA PRO A 281 3.72 -4.02 -4.63
C PRO A 281 2.77 -4.84 -5.55
N LEU A 282 1.51 -5.03 -5.19
CA LEU A 282 0.55 -5.84 -5.97
C LEU A 282 0.06 -5.18 -7.25
N GLN A 283 0.14 -3.86 -7.36
CA GLN A 283 -0.35 -3.08 -8.50
C GLN A 283 0.23 -3.52 -9.84
N ARG A 284 1.44 -4.09 -9.85
CA ARG A 284 2.03 -4.71 -11.04
C ARG A 284 1.26 -5.93 -11.58
N HIS A 285 0.44 -6.57 -10.74
CA HIS A 285 -0.40 -7.71 -11.10
C HIS A 285 -1.85 -7.30 -11.38
N PHE A 286 -2.22 -6.05 -11.11
CA PHE A 286 -3.59 -5.57 -11.19
C PHE A 286 -4.22 -5.80 -12.56
N THR A 287 -3.62 -5.28 -13.65
CA THR A 287 -4.21 -5.36 -15.00
C THR A 287 -4.42 -6.81 -15.45
N LYS A 288 -3.45 -7.69 -15.15
CA LYS A 288 -3.56 -9.12 -15.47
C LYS A 288 -4.68 -9.81 -14.71
N LEU A 289 -4.92 -9.40 -13.46
CA LEU A 289 -6.02 -9.92 -12.65
C LEU A 289 -7.37 -9.36 -13.10
N ALA A 290 -7.47 -8.04 -13.31
CA ALA A 290 -8.66 -7.37 -13.81
C ALA A 290 -9.17 -8.03 -15.11
N ASN A 291 -8.26 -8.30 -16.06
CA ASN A 291 -8.61 -8.96 -17.32
C ASN A 291 -9.20 -10.37 -17.16
N LYS A 292 -8.94 -11.04 -16.03
CA LYS A 292 -9.54 -12.35 -15.71
C LYS A 292 -10.89 -12.26 -15.01
N LEU A 293 -11.18 -11.11 -14.41
CA LEU A 293 -12.36 -10.91 -13.57
C LEU A 293 -13.43 -10.05 -14.25
N TRP A 294 -13.28 -9.70 -15.54
CA TRP A 294 -14.30 -8.94 -16.27
C TRP A 294 -15.69 -9.56 -16.18
N ASN A 295 -15.81 -10.87 -16.38
CA ASN A 295 -17.10 -11.57 -16.33
C ASN A 295 -17.75 -11.59 -14.94
N ALA A 296 -16.99 -11.32 -13.88
CA ALA A 296 -17.47 -11.27 -12.50
C ALA A 296 -17.71 -9.82 -12.02
N MET A 297 -17.39 -8.83 -12.85
CA MET A 297 -17.49 -7.42 -12.52
C MET A 297 -18.87 -6.88 -12.89
N SER A 298 -19.39 -5.94 -12.10
CA SER A 298 -20.57 -5.14 -12.46
C SER A 298 -20.13 -3.74 -12.92
N PRO A 299 -20.96 -2.97 -13.65
CA PRO A 299 -20.67 -1.56 -13.95
C PRO A 299 -20.36 -0.73 -12.69
N ALA A 300 -21.10 -0.96 -11.60
CA ALA A 300 -20.85 -0.29 -10.31
C ALA A 300 -19.49 -0.66 -9.71
N THR A 301 -19.08 -1.93 -9.80
CA THR A 301 -17.75 -2.38 -9.37
C THR A 301 -16.64 -1.77 -10.22
N PHE A 302 -16.80 -1.75 -11.55
CA PHE A 302 -15.86 -1.11 -12.47
C PHE A 302 -15.63 0.36 -12.09
N ASN A 303 -16.74 1.07 -11.90
CA ASN A 303 -16.80 2.46 -11.48
C ASN A 303 -16.05 2.72 -10.17
N SER A 304 -16.33 1.92 -9.13
CA SER A 304 -15.66 1.97 -7.82
C SER A 304 -14.14 1.78 -7.95
N ILE A 305 -13.71 0.79 -8.74
CA ILE A 305 -12.28 0.52 -8.97
C ILE A 305 -11.61 1.66 -9.73
N LEU A 306 -12.26 2.19 -10.78
CA LEU A 306 -11.71 3.28 -11.58
C LEU A 306 -11.54 4.56 -10.74
N GLN A 307 -12.52 4.87 -9.89
CA GLN A 307 -12.43 5.96 -8.92
C GLN A 307 -11.28 5.74 -7.93
N ALA A 308 -11.10 4.52 -7.43
CA ALA A 308 -9.97 4.20 -6.55
C ALA A 308 -8.62 4.39 -7.24
N ILE A 309 -8.47 3.98 -8.51
CA ILE A 309 -7.25 4.23 -9.29
C ILE A 309 -7.01 5.74 -9.42
N ALA A 310 -8.04 6.51 -9.77
CA ALA A 310 -7.93 7.97 -9.89
C ALA A 310 -7.52 8.63 -8.56
N GLN A 311 -8.06 8.13 -7.43
CA GLN A 311 -7.67 8.60 -6.10
C GLN A 311 -6.20 8.29 -5.79
N HIS A 312 -5.70 7.10 -6.14
CA HIS A 312 -4.29 6.77 -6.02
C HIS A 312 -3.41 7.66 -6.90
N ILE A 313 -3.86 8.01 -8.11
CA ILE A 313 -3.15 9.00 -8.95
C ILE A 313 -2.99 10.31 -8.17
N ILE A 314 -4.06 10.87 -7.59
CA ILE A 314 -3.96 12.12 -6.80
C ILE A 314 -2.98 11.97 -5.63
N GLN A 315 -3.16 10.92 -4.82
CA GLN A 315 -2.39 10.70 -3.60
C GLN A 315 -0.88 10.56 -3.85
N HIS A 316 -0.50 10.13 -5.05
CA HIS A 316 0.89 9.89 -5.43
C HIS A 316 1.41 10.85 -6.50
N CYS A 317 0.67 11.91 -6.86
CA CYS A 317 1.06 12.87 -7.91
C CYS A 317 1.81 14.11 -7.43
N SER A 318 2.06 14.26 -6.12
CA SER A 318 2.94 15.32 -5.60
C SER A 318 4.40 15.13 -6.04
N ILE A 319 4.78 13.92 -6.45
CA ILE A 319 6.10 13.59 -6.93
C ILE A 319 6.02 13.52 -8.47
N SER A 320 6.93 14.20 -9.17
CA SER A 320 6.95 14.30 -10.63
C SER A 320 7.12 12.96 -11.36
N THR A 321 7.41 11.89 -10.62
CA THR A 321 7.56 10.52 -11.09
C THR A 321 6.27 9.75 -10.80
N ASN A 322 5.69 9.03 -11.78
CA ASN A 322 4.54 8.15 -11.60
C ASN A 322 4.98 6.88 -10.83
N PRO A 323 5.18 6.92 -9.50
CA PRO A 323 6.08 6.00 -8.80
C PRO A 323 5.57 4.56 -8.77
N PHE A 324 4.28 4.40 -9.06
CA PHE A 324 3.54 3.16 -8.95
C PHE A 324 2.90 2.71 -10.25
N GLY A 325 3.07 3.48 -11.34
CA GLY A 325 2.43 3.16 -12.62
C GLY A 325 0.92 3.36 -12.62
N TYR A 326 0.32 4.09 -11.66
CA TYR A 326 -1.14 4.22 -11.56
C TYR A 326 -1.78 4.85 -12.80
N ARG A 327 -1.07 5.74 -13.50
CA ARG A 327 -1.55 6.30 -14.77
C ARG A 327 -1.65 5.23 -15.86
N ASP A 328 -0.68 4.32 -15.91
CA ASP A 328 -0.67 3.21 -16.87
C ASP A 328 -1.72 2.17 -16.49
N ILE A 329 -1.89 1.91 -15.19
CA ILE A 329 -2.98 1.06 -14.67
C ILE A 329 -4.33 1.64 -15.07
N PHE A 330 -4.56 2.95 -14.86
CA PHE A 330 -5.79 3.62 -15.25
C PHE A 330 -6.05 3.48 -16.74
N ARG A 331 -5.05 3.83 -17.56
CA ARG A 331 -5.13 3.75 -19.01
C ARG A 331 -5.45 2.34 -19.49
N ASN A 332 -4.69 1.35 -19.02
CA ASN A 332 -4.86 -0.03 -19.45
C ASN A 332 -6.18 -0.62 -18.98
N PHE A 333 -6.62 -0.30 -17.75
CA PHE A 333 -7.90 -0.75 -17.20
C PHE A 333 -9.08 -0.15 -17.96
N TRP A 334 -9.02 1.15 -18.29
CA TRP A 334 -10.02 1.83 -19.11
C TRP A 334 -10.10 1.29 -20.54
N LEU A 335 -8.96 1.17 -21.22
CA LEU A 335 -8.94 0.70 -22.61
C LEU A 335 -9.33 -0.77 -22.75
N SER A 336 -9.06 -1.59 -21.73
CA SER A 336 -9.41 -3.02 -21.74
C SER A 336 -10.84 -3.30 -21.28
N SER A 337 -11.60 -2.29 -20.84
CA SER A 337 -12.95 -2.51 -20.30
C SER A 337 -14.00 -2.73 -21.41
N PRO A 338 -15.11 -3.41 -21.10
CA PRO A 338 -16.27 -3.47 -21.99
C PRO A 338 -16.85 -2.09 -22.29
N ALA A 339 -17.31 -1.86 -23.52
CA ALA A 339 -17.88 -0.57 -23.94
C ALA A 339 -19.13 -0.17 -23.13
N GLU A 340 -19.91 -1.14 -22.67
CA GLU A 340 -21.03 -0.93 -21.76
C GLU A 340 -20.61 -0.32 -20.42
N TYR A 341 -19.45 -0.70 -19.88
CA TYR A 341 -18.95 -0.17 -18.61
C TYR A 341 -18.44 1.26 -18.77
N ARG A 342 -17.77 1.55 -19.89
CA ARG A 342 -17.35 2.92 -20.23
C ARG A 342 -18.55 3.87 -20.34
N ARG A 343 -19.59 3.47 -21.08
CA ARG A 343 -20.83 4.26 -21.20
C ARG A 343 -21.51 4.50 -19.84
N ALA A 344 -21.63 3.47 -19.00
CA ALA A 344 -22.17 3.62 -17.65
C ALA A 344 -21.32 4.59 -16.80
N CYS A 345 -20.00 4.48 -16.86
CA CYS A 345 -19.09 5.39 -16.16
C CYS A 345 -19.19 6.83 -16.65
N MET A 346 -19.29 7.04 -17.97
CA MET A 346 -19.46 8.36 -18.57
C MET A 346 -20.75 9.03 -18.07
N ASN A 347 -21.82 8.25 -17.93
CA ASN A 347 -23.13 8.73 -17.47
C ASN A 347 -23.20 9.04 -15.98
N GLU A 348 -22.44 8.35 -15.12
CA GLU A 348 -22.58 8.50 -13.66
C GLU A 348 -21.40 9.22 -12.99
N LEU A 349 -20.16 8.90 -13.35
CA LEU A 349 -18.98 9.19 -12.50
C LEU A 349 -17.83 9.91 -13.19
N ILE A 350 -18.03 10.34 -14.43
CA ILE A 350 -16.99 11.07 -15.16
C ILE A 350 -16.54 12.35 -14.46
N ILE A 351 -17.44 13.07 -13.78
CA ILE A 351 -17.09 14.31 -13.06
C ILE A 351 -16.10 14.04 -11.91
N PRO A 352 -16.40 13.13 -10.95
CA PRO A 352 -15.43 12.77 -9.92
C PRO A 352 -14.08 12.31 -10.48
N ILE A 353 -14.09 11.49 -11.53
CA ILE A 353 -12.85 10.97 -12.15
C ILE A 353 -12.06 12.10 -12.80
N LEU A 354 -12.71 12.96 -13.58
CA LEU A 354 -12.07 14.12 -14.20
C LEU A 354 -11.53 15.08 -13.13
N SER A 355 -12.28 15.32 -12.05
CA SER A 355 -11.82 16.10 -10.89
C SER A 355 -10.51 15.56 -10.34
N SER A 356 -10.47 14.25 -10.11
CA SER A 356 -9.27 13.57 -9.64
C SER A 356 -8.11 13.65 -10.62
N LEU A 357 -8.38 13.48 -11.92
CA LEU A 357 -7.33 13.53 -12.93
C LEU A 357 -6.79 14.95 -13.10
N PHE A 358 -7.61 15.99 -13.17
CA PHE A 358 -7.15 17.38 -13.38
C PHE A 358 -6.23 17.90 -12.26
N ARG A 359 -6.43 17.40 -11.03
CA ARG A 359 -5.54 17.63 -9.88
C ARG A 359 -4.16 17.01 -10.02
N SER A 360 -4.01 15.99 -10.85
CA SER A 360 -2.74 15.31 -11.08
C SER A 360 -1.85 16.10 -12.05
N HIS A 361 -0.52 16.04 -11.89
CA HIS A 361 0.40 16.51 -12.92
C HIS A 361 0.31 15.57 -14.15
N GLY A 362 0.47 16.07 -15.38
CA GLY A 362 0.46 15.21 -16.58
C GLY A 362 -0.86 14.51 -16.89
N TYR A 363 -1.97 15.02 -16.34
CA TYR A 363 -3.33 14.52 -16.52
C TYR A 363 -3.81 14.47 -17.97
N LEU A 364 -3.26 15.31 -18.84
CA LEU A 364 -3.72 15.48 -20.22
C LEU A 364 -3.82 14.12 -20.92
N ASN A 365 -2.78 13.27 -20.82
CA ASN A 365 -2.80 11.95 -21.45
C ASN A 365 -3.88 11.03 -20.86
N ALA A 366 -4.13 11.08 -19.56
CA ALA A 366 -5.18 10.27 -18.92
C ALA A 366 -6.57 10.71 -19.37
N VAL A 367 -6.81 12.04 -19.40
CA VAL A 367 -8.06 12.62 -19.87
C VAL A 367 -8.27 12.35 -21.35
N LEU A 368 -7.24 12.50 -22.19
CA LEU A 368 -7.33 12.16 -23.60
C LEU A 368 -7.70 10.67 -23.78
N ASN A 369 -7.08 9.75 -23.04
CA ASN A 369 -7.43 8.33 -23.15
C ASN A 369 -8.89 8.02 -22.77
N LEU A 370 -9.51 8.80 -21.86
CA LEU A 370 -10.94 8.62 -21.53
C LEU A 370 -11.84 8.84 -22.74
N PHE A 371 -11.53 9.84 -23.55
CA PHE A 371 -12.34 10.22 -24.71
C PHE A 371 -11.93 9.54 -26.01
N ARG A 372 -10.88 8.70 -26.04
CA ARG A 372 -10.29 8.24 -27.30
C ARG A 372 -11.29 7.56 -28.23
N ASP A 373 -12.11 6.66 -27.68
CA ASP A 373 -13.03 5.80 -28.45
C ASP A 373 -14.48 6.33 -28.45
N GLU A 374 -14.72 7.45 -27.79
CA GLU A 374 -16.05 8.06 -27.71
C GLU A 374 -16.39 8.75 -29.04
N SER A 375 -17.65 8.70 -29.43
CA SER A 375 -18.15 9.42 -30.59
C SER A 375 -17.99 10.94 -30.41
N TYR A 376 -18.02 11.66 -31.53
CA TYR A 376 -17.99 13.12 -31.51
C TYR A 376 -19.07 13.72 -30.60
N HIS A 377 -20.30 13.19 -30.69
CA HIS A 377 -21.42 13.65 -29.88
C HIS A 377 -21.24 13.33 -28.39
N GLU A 378 -20.76 12.14 -28.03
CA GLU A 378 -20.51 11.76 -26.62
C GLU A 378 -19.42 12.63 -25.98
N LYS A 379 -18.36 12.95 -26.75
CA LYS A 379 -17.32 13.89 -26.33
C LYS A 379 -17.93 15.28 -26.06
N LEU A 380 -18.74 15.77 -26.99
CA LEU A 380 -19.41 17.06 -26.82
C LEU A 380 -20.33 17.03 -25.60
N GLU A 381 -21.18 16.03 -25.48
CA GLU A 381 -22.15 15.92 -24.39
C GLU A 381 -21.47 15.91 -23.01
N THR A 382 -20.41 15.12 -22.89
CA THR A 382 -19.66 14.95 -21.64
C THR A 382 -18.86 16.20 -21.27
N LEU A 383 -18.21 16.85 -22.25
CA LEU A 383 -17.36 18.02 -22.00
C LEU A 383 -18.17 19.32 -21.91
N PHE A 384 -19.32 19.40 -22.58
CA PHE A 384 -19.97 20.68 -22.90
C PHE A 384 -21.46 20.79 -22.64
N PHE A 385 -22.19 19.69 -22.37
CA PHE A 385 -23.63 19.78 -22.09
C PHE A 385 -23.98 19.49 -20.62
N SER A 386 -24.34 18.25 -20.29
CA SER A 386 -24.96 17.93 -18.99
C SER A 386 -23.99 18.04 -17.80
N LYS A 387 -22.68 17.97 -18.07
CA LYS A 387 -21.62 17.89 -17.05
C LYS A 387 -20.56 18.99 -17.17
N ALA A 388 -20.69 19.86 -18.17
CA ALA A 388 -19.74 20.91 -18.48
C ALA A 388 -19.49 21.85 -17.32
N TYR A 389 -20.56 22.23 -16.61
CA TYR A 389 -20.47 23.13 -15.45
C TYR A 389 -19.47 22.60 -14.41
N ALA A 390 -19.59 21.33 -14.03
CA ALA A 390 -18.72 20.73 -13.04
C ALA A 390 -17.28 20.58 -13.55
N VAL A 391 -17.11 20.20 -14.82
CA VAL A 391 -15.77 20.08 -15.45
C VAL A 391 -15.08 21.44 -15.50
N LEU A 392 -15.78 22.50 -15.89
CA LEU A 392 -15.26 23.86 -15.96
C LEU A 392 -14.97 24.43 -14.58
N GLU A 393 -15.84 24.19 -13.59
CA GLU A 393 -15.59 24.58 -12.20
C GLU A 393 -14.31 23.93 -11.66
N ILE A 394 -14.10 22.63 -11.90
CA ILE A 394 -12.87 21.93 -11.56
C ILE A 394 -11.66 22.59 -12.24
N LEU A 395 -11.73 22.80 -13.55
CA LEU A 395 -10.62 23.36 -14.32
C LEU A 395 -10.25 24.76 -13.85
N SER A 396 -11.25 25.55 -13.48
CA SER A 396 -11.01 26.90 -13.00
C SER A 396 -10.40 26.92 -11.60
N ASN A 397 -10.94 26.10 -10.69
CA ASN A 397 -10.39 25.95 -9.33
C ASN A 397 -8.94 25.47 -9.32
N GLU A 398 -8.52 24.70 -10.33
CA GLU A 398 -7.17 24.17 -10.44
C GLU A 398 -6.24 25.04 -11.33
N ASN A 399 -6.72 26.17 -11.86
CA ASN A 399 -6.02 27.06 -12.80
C ASN A 399 -5.52 26.35 -14.08
N LYS A 400 -6.40 25.54 -14.70
CA LYS A 400 -6.07 24.60 -15.80
C LYS A 400 -6.72 24.98 -17.14
N ALA A 401 -7.22 26.22 -17.29
CA ALA A 401 -7.97 26.68 -18.46
C ALA A 401 -7.24 26.43 -19.80
N LYS A 402 -5.94 26.79 -19.90
CA LYS A 402 -5.14 26.57 -21.13
C LYS A 402 -5.04 25.12 -21.57
N ALA A 403 -5.04 24.21 -20.60
CA ALA A 403 -4.95 22.79 -20.90
C ALA A 403 -6.31 22.18 -21.23
N PHE A 404 -7.40 22.75 -20.73
CA PHE A 404 -8.73 22.44 -21.28
C PHE A 404 -8.83 22.90 -22.73
N GLU A 405 -8.39 24.12 -23.04
CA GLU A 405 -8.31 24.61 -24.42
C GLU A 405 -7.50 23.65 -25.30
N SER A 406 -6.36 23.14 -24.80
CA SER A 406 -5.56 22.13 -25.49
C SER A 406 -6.32 20.80 -25.72
N ILE A 407 -7.23 20.41 -24.81
CA ILE A 407 -8.11 19.24 -25.00
C ILE A 407 -9.14 19.54 -26.09
N ILE A 408 -9.75 20.73 -26.07
CA ILE A 408 -10.74 21.15 -27.07
C ILE A 408 -10.10 21.12 -28.46
N GLN A 409 -8.99 21.83 -28.63
CA GLN A 409 -8.27 21.94 -29.92
C GLN A 409 -7.83 20.58 -30.46
N ARG A 410 -7.65 19.58 -29.60
CA ARG A 410 -7.22 18.24 -30.00
C ARG A 410 -8.38 17.34 -30.43
N TYR A 411 -9.59 17.58 -29.94
CA TYR A 411 -10.77 16.77 -30.26
C TYR A 411 -11.75 17.41 -31.23
N PHE A 412 -11.73 18.72 -31.34
CA PHE A 412 -12.71 19.49 -32.10
C PHE A 412 -11.96 20.39 -33.07
N SER A 413 -12.32 20.29 -34.37
CA SER A 413 -11.96 21.35 -35.30
C SER A 413 -12.72 22.62 -34.90
N PRO A 414 -12.15 23.83 -35.06
CA PRO A 414 -12.87 25.08 -34.78
C PRO A 414 -14.24 25.17 -35.48
N ASN A 415 -14.37 24.53 -36.65
CA ASN A 415 -15.60 24.51 -37.43
C ASN A 415 -16.65 23.50 -36.97
N ASP A 416 -16.25 22.52 -36.14
CA ASP A 416 -17.17 21.46 -35.69
C ASP A 416 -17.87 21.85 -34.37
N ILE A 417 -17.36 22.88 -33.68
CA ILE A 417 -17.93 23.39 -32.43
C ILE A 417 -19.26 24.08 -32.75
N PRO A 418 -20.39 23.62 -32.21
CA PRO A 418 -21.70 24.23 -32.47
C PRO A 418 -21.69 25.74 -32.16
N LEU A 419 -22.31 26.57 -33.01
CA LEU A 419 -22.34 28.03 -32.81
C LEU A 419 -22.96 28.42 -31.46
N ASP A 420 -24.00 27.70 -31.02
CA ASP A 420 -24.63 27.88 -29.72
C ASP A 420 -23.72 27.51 -28.55
N PHE A 421 -22.68 26.70 -28.78
CA PHE A 421 -21.67 26.38 -27.78
C PHE A 421 -20.76 27.57 -27.51
N ALA A 422 -20.25 28.25 -28.54
CA ALA A 422 -19.38 29.41 -28.35
C ALA A 422 -20.09 30.50 -27.53
N GLU A 423 -21.38 30.69 -27.79
CA GLU A 423 -22.25 31.60 -27.04
C GLU A 423 -22.44 31.15 -25.58
N LYS A 424 -22.81 29.89 -25.34
CA LYS A 424 -22.97 29.33 -23.98
C LYS A 424 -21.66 29.31 -23.18
N TYR A 425 -20.54 29.04 -23.84
CA TYR A 425 -19.21 29.04 -23.22
C TYR A 425 -18.78 30.47 -22.86
N SER A 426 -19.03 31.44 -23.75
CA SER A 426 -18.78 32.86 -23.48
C SER A 426 -19.64 33.36 -22.31
N GLU A 427 -20.95 33.10 -22.34
CA GLU A 427 -21.87 33.44 -21.26
C GLU A 427 -21.44 32.80 -19.92
N PHE A 428 -21.01 31.53 -19.94
CA PHE A 428 -20.49 30.86 -18.76
C PHE A 428 -19.19 31.50 -18.25
N THR A 429 -18.25 31.77 -19.15
CA THR A 429 -16.96 32.39 -18.80
C THR A 429 -17.23 33.75 -18.14
N HIS A 430 -18.19 34.51 -18.67
CA HIS A 430 -18.63 35.77 -18.10
C HIS A 430 -19.24 35.60 -16.70
N LYS A 431 -20.25 34.73 -16.53
CA LYS A 431 -20.87 34.44 -15.21
C LYS A 431 -19.89 33.92 -14.17
N TYR A 432 -18.91 33.12 -14.61
CA TYR A 432 -17.86 32.61 -13.74
C TYR A 432 -16.93 33.74 -13.27
N LEU A 433 -16.47 34.57 -14.21
CA LEU A 433 -15.62 35.72 -13.92
C LEU A 433 -16.33 36.70 -12.97
N GLU A 434 -17.61 36.98 -13.23
CA GLU A 434 -18.47 37.81 -12.39
C GLU A 434 -18.58 37.27 -10.95
N ARG A 435 -18.81 35.97 -10.80
CA ARG A 435 -18.97 35.32 -9.49
C ARG A 435 -17.71 35.34 -8.62
N TYR A 436 -16.53 35.21 -9.23
CA TYR A 436 -15.27 35.06 -8.49
C TYR A 436 -14.45 36.35 -8.38
N TYR A 437 -14.61 37.27 -9.33
CA TYR A 437 -13.81 38.49 -9.41
C TYR A 437 -14.66 39.78 -9.35
N GLY A 438 -15.98 39.67 -9.22
CA GLY A 438 -16.91 40.81 -9.30
C GLY A 438 -17.19 41.20 -10.76
N GLU A 439 -17.99 42.24 -10.98
CA GLU A 439 -18.22 42.80 -12.33
C GLU A 439 -16.87 43.17 -12.97
N ILE A 440 -16.39 42.33 -13.88
CA ILE A 440 -15.27 42.64 -14.76
C ILE A 440 -15.87 43.20 -16.04
N ASP A 441 -15.58 44.46 -16.33
CA ASP A 441 -15.86 45.07 -17.61
C ASP A 441 -14.90 44.46 -18.65
N ILE A 442 -15.36 43.42 -19.36
CA ILE A 442 -14.59 42.75 -20.40
C ILE A 442 -14.79 43.53 -21.70
N ALA A 443 -13.84 44.42 -22.03
CA ALA A 443 -13.78 45.02 -23.35
C ALA A 443 -13.27 43.98 -24.37
N ASP A 444 -14.15 43.63 -25.32
CA ASP A 444 -14.06 42.78 -26.53
C ASP A 444 -12.81 41.92 -26.79
#